data_AF-A0A6B3GY73-F1
#
_entry.id   AF-A0A6B3GY73-F1
#
_cell.length_a   1.000
_cell.length_b   1.000
_cell.length_c   1.000
_cell.angle_alpha   90.00
_cell.angle_beta   90.00
_cell.angle_gamma   90.00
#
_symmetry.space_group_name_H-M   'P 1'
#
loop_
_entity.id
_entity.type
_entity.pdbx_description
1 polymer ?
#
loop_
_entity_poly.entity_id
_entity_poly.type
_entity_poly.pdbx_seq_one_letter_code
_entity_poly.pdbx_strand_id
1 'polypeptide(L)' 'LRQLRRSLIPLDLAEPVLPEGVTVRTFEPGRDDAAWLAVNRAAFAHHPEQGSLTQQDLDDRKAEPWFDPKGFFL' A
#
# COMPACT_ATOMS: atom_id res chain seq x y z
N LEU A 1 -14.52 25.51 -16.38
CA LEU A 1 -13.83 24.25 -16.03
C LEU A 1 -14.75 23.41 -15.15
N ARG A 2 -14.96 22.12 -15.46
CA ARG A 2 -15.70 21.20 -14.57
C ARG A 2 -14.69 20.64 -13.56
N GLN A 3 -14.96 20.77 -12.26
CA GLN A 3 -14.17 20.11 -11.21
C GLN A 3 -14.89 18.85 -10.75
N LEU A 4 -14.21 17.69 -10.82
CA LEU A 4 -14.66 16.44 -10.21
C LEU A 4 -14.05 16.35 -8.81
N ARG A 5 -14.78 16.82 -7.80
CA ARG A 5 -14.40 16.65 -6.38
C ARG A 5 -15.63 16.30 -5.56
N ARG A 6 -15.51 15.24 -4.75
CA ARG A 6 -16.52 14.82 -3.77
C ARG A 6 -16.02 15.23 -2.39
N SER A 7 -16.89 15.84 -1.59
CA SER A 7 -16.56 16.13 -0.18
C SER A 7 -16.28 14.82 0.55
N LEU A 8 -15.20 14.79 1.33
CA LEU A 8 -14.85 13.66 2.20
C LEU A 8 -15.61 13.72 3.53
N ILE A 9 -16.37 14.78 3.81
CA ILE A 9 -17.11 14.94 5.07
C ILE A 9 -18.58 15.26 4.75
N PRO A 10 -19.54 14.63 5.44
CA PRO A 10 -19.36 13.55 6.42
C PRO A 10 -18.94 12.23 5.74
N LEU A 11 -18.08 11.46 6.42
CA LEU A 11 -17.71 10.09 6.01
C LEU A 11 -18.87 9.15 6.38
N ASP A 12 -19.93 9.19 5.59
CA ASP A 12 -21.00 8.18 5.64
C ASP A 12 -20.62 7.03 4.68
N LEU A 13 -19.65 6.22 5.10
CA LEU A 13 -19.19 5.03 4.38
C LEU A 13 -19.52 3.79 5.21
N ALA A 14 -20.01 2.75 4.54
CA ALA A 14 -20.18 1.45 5.17
C ALA A 14 -18.82 0.82 5.49
N GLU A 15 -18.76 0.09 6.61
CA GLU A 15 -17.58 -0.70 6.97
C GLU A 15 -17.29 -1.76 5.89
N PRO A 16 -16.03 -1.95 5.48
CA PRO A 16 -15.68 -2.98 4.50
C PRO A 16 -15.94 -4.39 5.07
N VAL A 17 -16.63 -5.22 4.31
CA VAL A 17 -16.80 -6.65 4.62
C VAL A 17 -15.71 -7.43 3.88
N LEU A 18 -14.85 -8.12 4.63
CA LEU A 18 -13.78 -8.95 4.05
C LEU A 18 -14.31 -10.35 3.71
N PRO A 19 -13.83 -10.98 2.62
CA PRO A 19 -14.09 -12.39 2.35
C PRO A 19 -13.60 -13.30 3.49
N GLU A 20 -14.19 -14.49 3.61
CA GLU A 20 -13.72 -15.49 4.57
C GLU A 20 -12.24 -15.84 4.34
N GLY A 21 -11.47 -15.93 5.42
CA GLY A 21 -10.03 -16.22 5.37
C GLY A 21 -9.15 -15.02 4.99
N VAL A 22 -9.72 -13.86 4.68
CA VAL A 22 -8.97 -12.62 4.42
C VAL A 22 -8.93 -11.77 5.68
N THR A 23 -7.73 -11.35 6.07
CA THR A 23 -7.50 -10.39 7.16
C THR A 23 -6.68 -9.24 6.63
N VAL A 24 -7.02 -8.01 7.04
CA VAL A 24 -6.24 -6.82 6.73
C VAL A 24 -5.52 -6.34 7.98
N ARG A 25 -4.23 -6.03 7.85
CA ARG A 25 -3.44 -5.41 8.92
C ARG A 25 -2.50 -4.35 8.36
N THR A 26 -1.96 -3.52 9.25
CA THR A 26 -0.92 -2.57 8.85
C THR A 26 0.41 -3.28 8.68
N PHE A 27 1.21 -2.79 7.73
CA PHE A 27 2.57 -3.19 7.45
C PHE A 27 3.48 -3.04 8.68
N GLU A 28 4.32 -4.03 8.93
CA GLU A 28 5.34 -4.03 9.96
C GLU A 28 6.74 -3.99 9.30
N PRO A 29 7.41 -2.81 9.30
CA PRO A 29 8.74 -2.68 8.71
C PRO A 29 9.75 -3.69 9.26
N GLY A 30 10.56 -4.25 8.35
CA GLY A 30 11.57 -5.27 8.65
C GLY A 30 11.01 -6.70 8.72
N ARG A 31 9.75 -6.87 9.15
CA ARG A 31 9.08 -8.18 9.17
C ARG A 31 8.45 -8.51 7.82
N ASP A 32 7.80 -7.54 7.20
CA ASP A 32 6.95 -7.76 6.02
C ASP A 32 7.65 -7.46 4.68
N ASP A 33 8.77 -6.74 4.71
CA ASP A 33 9.46 -6.19 3.54
C ASP A 33 9.66 -7.22 2.42
N ALA A 34 10.28 -8.36 2.74
CA ALA A 34 10.61 -9.38 1.74
C ALA A 34 9.36 -10.00 1.10
N ALA A 35 8.33 -10.28 1.92
CA ALA A 35 7.07 -10.85 1.43
C ALA A 35 6.33 -9.83 0.55
N TRP A 36 6.30 -8.57 0.97
CA TRP A 36 5.67 -7.50 0.20
C TRP A 36 6.40 -7.25 -1.13
N LEU A 37 7.74 -7.20 -1.13
CA LEU A 37 8.55 -7.04 -2.35
C LEU A 37 8.32 -8.18 -3.36
N ALA A 38 8.14 -9.42 -2.88
CA ALA A 38 7.85 -10.56 -3.73
C ALA A 38 6.49 -10.40 -4.43
N VAL A 39 5.44 -10.01 -3.69
CA VAL A 39 4.11 -9.75 -4.25
C VAL A 39 4.15 -8.55 -5.19
N ASN A 40 4.83 -7.45 -4.83
CA ASN A 40 4.98 -6.28 -5.69
C ASN A 40 5.62 -6.67 -7.04
N ARG A 41 6.72 -7.45 -7.02
CA ARG A 41 7.37 -7.94 -8.23
C ARG A 41 6.45 -8.81 -9.08
N ALA A 42 5.68 -9.70 -8.46
CA ALA A 42 4.74 -10.55 -9.18
C ALA A 42 3.60 -9.73 -9.81
N ALA A 43 3.05 -8.77 -9.07
CA ALA A 43 1.96 -7.90 -9.53
C ALA A 43 2.38 -6.98 -10.68
N PHE A 44 3.64 -6.51 -10.67
CA PHE A 44 4.20 -5.59 -11.65
C PHE A 44 5.22 -6.24 -12.60
N ALA A 45 5.18 -7.56 -12.79
CA ALA A 45 6.18 -8.29 -13.58
C ALA A 45 6.31 -7.78 -15.03
N HIS A 46 5.26 -7.16 -15.58
CA HIS A 46 5.22 -6.59 -16.92
C HIS A 46 5.40 -5.06 -16.96
N HIS A 47 5.65 -4.42 -15.80
CA HIS A 47 5.80 -2.97 -15.68
C HIS A 47 7.28 -2.60 -15.46
N PRO A 48 7.97 -2.00 -16.46
CA PRO A 48 9.42 -1.79 -16.40
C PRO A 48 9.88 -0.90 -15.23
N GLU A 49 9.02 0.00 -14.71
CA GLU A 49 9.38 0.91 -13.61
C GLU A 49 8.95 0.45 -12.21
N GLN A 50 7.93 -0.42 -12.09
CA GLN A 50 7.40 -0.85 -10.77
C GLN A 50 7.75 -2.30 -10.41
N GLY A 51 8.14 -3.13 -11.39
CA GLY A 51 8.54 -4.52 -11.15
C GLY A 51 9.95 -4.70 -10.55
N SER A 52 10.78 -3.65 -10.58
CA SER A 52 12.19 -3.71 -10.16
C SER A 52 12.45 -3.18 -8.74
N LEU A 53 11.40 -2.90 -7.96
CA LEU A 53 11.56 -2.36 -6.61
C LEU A 53 12.45 -3.28 -5.75
N THR A 54 13.53 -2.72 -5.21
CA THR A 54 14.50 -3.43 -4.36
C THR A 54 14.25 -3.14 -2.88
N GLN A 55 14.99 -3.85 -2.01
CA GLN A 55 14.98 -3.55 -0.57
C GLN A 55 15.47 -2.13 -0.29
N GLN A 56 16.51 -1.67 -0.98
CA GLN A 56 17.03 -0.31 -0.83
C GLN A 56 15.96 0.72 -1.23
N ASP A 57 15.26 0.52 -2.35
CA ASP A 57 14.19 1.43 -2.78
C ASP A 57 13.02 1.52 -1.80
N LEU A 58 12.75 0.42 -1.07
CA LEU A 58 11.75 0.38 -0.02
C LEU A 58 12.26 1.06 1.25
N ASP A 59 13.52 0.83 1.64
CA ASP A 59 14.15 1.48 2.79
C ASP A 59 14.21 3.00 2.60
N ASP A 60 14.55 3.47 1.41
CA ASP A 60 14.57 4.90 1.06
C ASP A 60 13.16 5.51 1.22
N ARG A 61 12.12 4.82 0.74
CA ARG A 61 10.73 5.27 0.90
C ARG A 61 10.27 5.27 2.35
N LYS A 62 10.66 4.27 3.14
CA LYS A 62 10.33 4.21 4.57
C LYS A 62 11.01 5.33 5.38
N ALA A 63 12.11 5.88 4.87
CA ALA A 63 12.83 6.99 5.50
C ALA A 63 12.23 8.38 5.19
N GLU A 64 11.34 8.48 4.20
CA GLU A 64 10.69 9.74 3.84
C GLU A 64 9.72 10.21 4.94
N PRO A 65 9.60 11.52 5.18
CA PRO A 65 8.80 12.07 6.28
C PRO A 65 7.28 11.84 6.12
N TRP A 66 6.83 11.49 4.92
CA TRP A 66 5.43 11.18 4.65
C TRP A 66 5.08 9.71 4.92
N PHE A 67 6.07 8.83 5.12
CA PHE A 67 5.81 7.42 5.32
C PHE A 67 5.24 7.16 6.72
N ASP A 68 4.05 6.56 6.77
CA ASP A 68 3.43 6.04 7.98
C ASP A 68 3.08 4.56 7.74
N PRO A 69 3.69 3.60 8.47
CA PRO A 69 3.34 2.19 8.33
C PRO A 69 1.87 1.91 8.67
N LYS A 70 1.21 2.77 9.46
CA LYS A 70 -0.23 2.65 9.76
C LYS A 70 -1.13 2.99 8.58
N GLY A 71 -0.61 3.71 7.58
CA GLY A 71 -1.28 3.99 6.32
C GLY A 71 -1.04 2.92 5.23
N PHE A 72 -0.23 1.90 5.52
CA PHE A 72 0.15 0.87 4.57
C PHE A 72 -0.46 -0.49 4.95
N PHE A 73 -1.46 -0.93 4.19
CA PHE A 73 -2.22 -2.15 4.49
C PHE A 73 -1.72 -3.36 3.70
N LEU A 74 -1.74 -4.52 4.37
CA LEU A 74 -1.49 -5.86 3.83
C LEU A 74 -2.76 -6.69 3.92
#